data_AF-A0A6A4FGT4-F1
#
_entry.id   AF-A0A6A4FGT4-F1
#
_cell.length_a   1.000
_cell.length_b   1.000
_cell.length_c   1.000
_cell.angle_alpha   90.00
_cell.angle_beta   90.00
_cell.angle_gamma   90.00
#
_symmetry.space_group_name_H-M   'P 1'
#
loop_
_entity.id
_entity.type
_entity.pdbx_description
1 polymer ?
#
loop_
_entity_poly.entity_id
_entity_poly.type
_entity_poly.pdbx_seq_one_letter_code
_entity_poly.pdbx_strand_id
1 'polypeptide(L)'
;MPATSHHHAPTSHINSSQIPSPYLAIVVEPCPEPSVTNHQVIDDKTHRTGSRILSTVLLLAVVLVIGVTSLNPPLPSAIIAREREQEPEDAHDFEKREVENCMPYDIRSAVVDNRAVVEWSTRRTYIPNVKLQKSDDHSPALANPWRSCHDVASDVEVRYRRLGENYTMLVTGEVEEPFAKQGATTYTTSEATFTTHTAIVDLPDYEDAAYEFIVGSIFHGWSAVHRLGVNRPFRGEESECCRPKHVHTAYGLKPGSLAVQWMTKENCGEGAAQLQLIEGYHANIEVEGPKATPVTAWANTTLFEDDGDLQSKRWFHVVRLEGLKPDTHYTYVVGNAHYASWSIPYVTKTAPGSLHPGEKPKPTRFLVTGDIGYQNAATLPMMQSEVAEGLVDGVVSVGDYAYDLHMVDGHVGDIFMQEIEPIAATVPFMVCPGNHETHNMFSHYSQRFRLMPSNQVEGVQSVHVGDRSKDAEPKEVPNNWFYSFDVGLVHFAVISTEIYFKKTFEADGDIVARQEAWLEQDLAKVNANREQTP
;
A
#
# COMPACT_ATOMS: atom_id res chain seq x y z
N MET A 1 -68.57 8.51 40.79
CA MET A 1 -68.54 7.86 42.12
C MET A 1 -68.95 6.40 41.95
N PRO A 2 -68.34 5.41 42.64
CA PRO A 2 -67.12 5.39 43.48
C PRO A 2 -65.92 4.71 42.75
N ALA A 3 -64.63 5.05 42.93
CA ALA A 3 -63.71 5.01 44.10
C ALA A 3 -63.29 3.56 44.48
N THR A 4 -62.05 3.12 44.26
CA THR A 4 -60.87 3.16 45.17
C THR A 4 -59.73 2.30 44.54
N SER A 5 -58.42 2.39 44.78
CA SER A 5 -57.51 3.32 45.49
C SER A 5 -56.03 2.87 45.31
N HIS A 6 -55.12 3.84 45.15
CA HIS A 6 -53.70 3.95 45.62
C HIS A 6 -52.59 2.95 45.18
N HIS A 7 -51.54 3.48 44.52
CA HIS A 7 -50.27 3.88 45.20
C HIS A 7 -49.32 4.74 44.32
N HIS A 8 -48.74 5.77 44.96
CA HIS A 8 -47.71 6.75 44.52
C HIS A 8 -46.31 6.10 44.41
N ALA A 9 -45.51 6.30 43.34
CA ALA A 9 -44.50 7.37 43.04
C ALA A 9 -43.09 6.72 42.91
N PRO A 10 -42.02 7.36 42.34
CA PRO A 10 -41.94 8.68 41.71
C PRO A 10 -41.31 8.69 40.29
N THR A 11 -41.52 9.80 39.60
CA THR A 11 -40.69 10.31 38.49
C THR A 11 -39.31 10.72 39.02
N SER A 12 -38.23 10.33 38.31
CA SER A 12 -36.92 10.98 38.45
C SER A 12 -36.43 11.42 37.07
N HIS A 13 -36.17 12.72 36.99
CA HIS A 13 -35.39 13.35 35.94
C HIS A 13 -33.97 12.78 35.95
N ILE A 14 -33.47 12.35 34.79
CA ILE A 14 -32.05 12.10 34.59
C ILE A 14 -31.53 13.16 33.63
N ASN A 15 -30.68 14.03 34.17
CA ASN A 15 -29.81 14.96 33.46
C ASN A 15 -29.02 14.21 32.38
N SER A 16 -28.94 14.79 31.18
CA SER A 16 -27.92 14.45 30.19
C SER A 16 -26.56 14.98 30.68
N SER A 17 -25.95 14.31 31.64
CA SER A 17 -24.54 14.49 31.96
C SER A 17 -23.71 13.68 30.98
N GLN A 18 -22.85 14.39 30.26
CA GLN A 18 -21.74 13.91 29.43
C GLN A 18 -21.15 12.59 29.96
N ILE A 19 -21.18 11.57 29.12
CA ILE A 19 -20.33 10.39 29.29
C ILE A 19 -18.96 10.78 28.71
N PRO A 20 -17.87 10.81 29.51
CA PRO A 20 -16.54 10.97 28.97
C PRO A 20 -16.18 9.70 28.20
N SER A 21 -15.93 9.84 26.90
CA SER A 21 -15.39 8.75 26.09
C SER A 21 -13.97 8.42 26.58
N PRO A 22 -13.61 7.16 26.86
CA PRO A 22 -12.24 6.78 27.12
C PRO A 22 -11.55 6.53 25.78
N TYR A 23 -11.32 7.58 24.99
CA TYR A 23 -10.42 7.48 23.85
C TYR A 23 -8.99 7.61 24.37
N LEU A 24 -8.26 6.49 24.40
CA LEU A 24 -6.82 6.49 24.54
C LEU A 24 -6.22 7.13 23.30
N ALA A 25 -5.47 8.22 23.51
CA ALA A 25 -4.61 8.80 22.51
C ALA A 25 -3.45 7.82 22.24
N ILE A 26 -3.37 7.29 21.03
CA ILE A 26 -2.18 6.59 20.55
C ILE A 26 -1.24 7.67 20.00
N VAL A 27 -0.09 7.84 20.65
CA VAL A 27 0.94 8.76 20.15
C VAL A 27 1.57 8.12 18.92
N VAL A 28 1.32 8.70 17.74
CA VAL A 28 2.13 8.43 16.56
C VAL A 28 3.51 9.01 16.84
N GLU A 29 4.54 8.16 17.00
CA GLU A 29 5.92 8.64 17.14
C GLU A 29 6.23 9.58 15.95
N PRO A 30 6.52 10.87 16.21
CA PRO A 30 7.00 11.75 15.16
C PRO A 30 8.36 11.25 14.67
N CYS A 31 8.62 11.38 13.36
CA CYS A 31 9.98 11.16 12.87
C CYS A 31 10.92 12.11 13.65
N PRO A 32 12.09 11.64 14.13
CA PRO A 32 13.00 12.49 14.87
C PRO A 32 13.31 13.74 14.03
N GLU A 33 13.11 14.92 14.60
CA GLU A 33 13.40 16.16 13.90
C GLU A 33 14.87 16.18 13.47
N PRO A 34 15.19 16.62 12.23
CA PRO A 34 16.57 16.77 11.82
C PRO A 34 17.27 17.75 12.77
N SER A 35 18.44 17.35 13.27
CA SER A 35 19.23 18.20 14.15
C SER A 35 19.54 19.51 13.44
N VAL A 36 18.88 20.60 13.85
CA VAL A 36 19.22 21.95 13.42
C VAL A 36 20.61 22.24 13.99
N THR A 37 21.64 22.02 13.18
CA THR A 37 22.95 22.59 13.44
C THR A 37 22.82 24.09 13.25
N ASN A 38 22.77 24.83 14.35
CA ASN A 38 22.94 26.27 14.35
C ASN A 38 24.27 26.60 13.67
N HIS A 39 24.23 26.90 12.37
CA HIS A 39 25.29 27.66 11.73
C HIS A 39 25.27 29.06 12.35
N GLN A 40 26.07 29.22 13.40
CA GLN A 40 26.50 30.53 13.84
C GLN A 40 27.19 31.21 12.65
N VAL A 41 26.57 32.28 12.19
CA VAL A 41 27.17 33.30 11.33
C VAL A 41 28.43 33.79 12.03
N ILE A 42 29.61 33.39 11.53
CA ILE A 42 30.88 33.99 11.93
C ILE A 42 31.12 35.17 11.01
N ASP A 43 31.00 36.34 11.63
CA ASP A 43 31.27 37.66 11.09
C ASP A 43 32.75 37.79 10.68
N ASP A 44 32.97 38.26 9.45
CA ASP A 44 34.28 38.40 8.82
C ASP A 44 34.97 39.68 9.32
N LYS A 45 35.98 39.54 10.20
CA LYS A 45 36.96 40.60 10.48
C LYS A 45 38.37 40.06 10.63
N THR A 46 39.13 40.23 9.55
CA THR A 46 40.54 40.66 9.47
C THR A 46 41.32 40.77 10.78
N HIS A 47 42.41 40.01 10.91
CA HIS A 47 43.70 40.55 11.38
C HIS A 47 44.91 39.71 10.94
N ARG A 48 45.90 40.40 10.38
CA ARG A 48 47.26 39.93 10.04
C ARG A 48 48.10 39.65 11.28
N THR A 49 48.96 38.63 11.19
CA THR A 49 50.36 38.43 11.67
C THR A 49 50.48 36.95 12.08
N GLY A 50 51.51 36.12 11.82
CA GLY A 50 52.88 36.26 11.36
C GLY A 50 53.72 35.19 12.10
N SER A 51 54.55 34.41 11.38
CA SER A 51 55.68 33.59 11.90
C SER A 51 55.32 32.26 12.62
N ARG A 52 56.05 31.14 12.61
CA ARG A 52 57.16 30.52 11.83
C ARG A 52 57.35 29.11 12.46
N ILE A 53 57.64 28.09 11.63
CA ILE A 53 58.61 26.97 11.84
C ILE A 53 58.39 26.03 13.06
N LEU A 54 58.19 24.72 12.83
CA LEU A 54 59.20 23.67 13.10
C LEU A 54 58.79 22.28 12.56
N SER A 55 59.78 21.61 11.95
CA SER A 55 59.77 20.27 11.36
C SER A 55 60.23 19.19 12.36
N THR A 56 59.86 17.92 12.11
CA THR A 56 60.61 16.61 12.21
C THR A 56 59.61 15.47 12.53
N VAL A 57 59.38 14.35 11.83
CA VAL A 57 60.14 13.37 11.00
C VAL A 57 60.81 12.20 11.79
N LEU A 58 60.63 10.97 11.24
CA LEU A 58 61.31 9.65 11.43
C LEU A 58 60.78 8.74 12.59
N LEU A 59 60.68 7.39 12.55
CA LEU A 59 60.70 6.30 11.54
C LEU A 59 60.67 4.91 12.25
N LEU A 60 60.12 3.86 11.59
CA LEU A 60 60.55 2.42 11.49
C LEU A 60 60.86 1.59 12.78
N ALA A 61 60.63 0.27 12.96
CA ALA A 61 60.68 -0.95 12.10
C ALA A 61 60.10 -2.18 12.88
N VAL A 62 59.33 -3.10 12.26
CA VAL A 62 59.70 -4.49 11.78
C VAL A 62 59.43 -5.69 12.75
N VAL A 63 58.44 -6.50 12.32
CA VAL A 63 58.31 -7.99 12.22
C VAL A 63 58.76 -8.93 13.34
N LEU A 64 57.83 -9.80 13.78
CA LEU A 64 58.13 -11.18 14.18
C LEU A 64 56.99 -12.14 13.80
N VAL A 65 57.31 -13.14 12.96
CA VAL A 65 56.46 -14.26 12.55
C VAL A 65 56.81 -15.46 13.42
N ILE A 66 55.83 -16.02 14.14
CA ILE A 66 55.83 -17.42 14.59
C ILE A 66 54.39 -17.91 14.47
N GLY A 67 54.16 -18.91 13.61
CA GLY A 67 52.91 -19.64 13.51
C GLY A 67 53.03 -21.00 14.18
N VAL A 68 51.99 -21.41 14.93
CA VAL A 68 51.67 -22.82 15.24
C VAL A 68 50.15 -22.93 15.50
N THR A 69 49.48 -23.62 14.57
CA THR A 69 48.27 -24.48 14.67
C THR A 69 46.92 -23.97 15.22
N SER A 70 45.94 -24.03 14.31
CA SER A 70 44.57 -24.55 14.45
C SER A 70 43.82 -24.27 15.75
N LEU A 71 42.88 -23.33 15.67
CA LEU A 71 41.52 -23.40 16.23
C LEU A 71 40.78 -22.22 15.61
N ASN A 72 40.02 -22.46 14.54
CA ASN A 72 39.02 -21.49 14.07
C ASN A 72 37.93 -21.45 15.14
N PRO A 73 37.70 -20.34 15.87
CA PRO A 73 36.41 -20.18 16.53
C PRO A 73 35.35 -20.02 15.43
N PRO A 74 34.15 -20.60 15.57
CA PRO A 74 33.06 -20.29 14.66
C PRO A 74 32.79 -18.80 14.74
N LEU A 75 32.74 -18.14 13.57
CA LEU A 75 32.21 -16.79 13.43
C LEU A 75 30.80 -16.76 14.06
N PRO A 76 30.49 -15.81 14.94
CA PRO A 76 29.12 -15.60 15.39
C PRO A 76 28.29 -15.10 14.20
N SER A 77 27.51 -15.99 13.60
CA SER A 77 26.40 -15.64 12.71
C SER A 77 25.27 -15.03 13.55
N ALA A 78 25.41 -13.77 13.96
CA ALA A 78 24.34 -12.95 14.55
C ALA A 78 24.87 -11.55 14.87
N ILE A 79 24.93 -10.65 13.88
CA ILE A 79 25.16 -9.21 14.07
C ILE A 79 24.47 -8.52 12.88
N ILE A 80 23.45 -7.66 12.95
CA ILE A 80 22.63 -7.04 14.00
C ILE A 80 21.29 -6.79 13.28
N ALA A 81 20.23 -7.55 13.60
CA ALA A 81 18.93 -6.91 13.66
C ALA A 81 19.05 -6.01 14.89
N ARG A 82 19.02 -4.68 14.71
CA ARG A 82 18.82 -3.82 15.87
C ARG A 82 17.48 -4.27 16.44
N GLU A 83 17.50 -4.90 17.60
CA GLU A 83 16.37 -4.84 18.53
C GLU A 83 16.06 -3.35 18.69
N ARG A 84 15.17 -2.83 17.85
CA ARG A 84 14.28 -1.76 18.26
C ARG A 84 13.31 -2.44 19.20
N GLU A 85 13.74 -2.67 20.44
CA GLU A 85 12.83 -2.73 21.56
C GLU A 85 12.21 -1.33 21.64
N GLN A 86 11.12 -1.15 20.92
CA GLN A 86 10.16 -0.14 21.30
C GLN A 86 9.49 -0.73 22.54
N GLU A 87 9.85 -0.23 23.73
CA GLU A 87 9.13 -0.63 24.94
C GLU A 87 7.64 -0.32 24.73
N PRO A 88 6.73 -1.27 24.97
CA PRO A 88 5.31 -1.02 24.82
C PRO A 88 4.88 0.05 25.84
N GLU A 89 4.37 1.20 25.37
CA GLU A 89 3.77 2.22 26.24
C GLU A 89 2.49 1.71 26.95
N ASP A 90 1.98 0.54 26.54
CA ASP A 90 0.71 0.00 27.01
C ASP A 90 0.88 -1.29 27.83
N ALA A 91 1.44 -1.16 29.04
CA ALA A 91 1.54 -2.26 30.00
C ALA A 91 0.18 -2.82 30.50
N HIS A 92 -0.96 -2.30 30.00
CA HIS A 92 -2.31 -2.70 30.41
C HIS A 92 -3.15 -3.31 29.27
N ASP A 93 -2.59 -3.54 28.08
CA ASP A 93 -3.39 -3.86 26.88
C ASP A 93 -3.30 -5.33 26.41
N PHE A 94 -2.67 -6.20 27.19
CA PHE A 94 -2.52 -7.63 26.85
C PHE A 94 -3.78 -8.48 27.12
N GLU A 95 -4.73 -8.03 27.94
CA GLU A 95 -5.82 -8.89 28.42
C GLU A 95 -7.13 -8.81 27.61
N LYS A 96 -7.23 -8.00 26.54
CA LYS A 96 -8.52 -7.75 25.84
C LYS A 96 -8.43 -7.57 24.30
N ARG A 97 -7.70 -8.44 23.60
CA ARG A 97 -7.52 -8.36 22.13
C ARG A 97 -7.90 -9.69 21.45
N GLU A 98 -8.76 -9.66 20.42
CA GLU A 98 -9.25 -10.87 19.72
C GLU A 98 -8.76 -11.06 18.27
N VAL A 99 -8.38 -9.99 17.54
CA VAL A 99 -8.01 -10.08 16.11
C VAL A 99 -6.69 -9.37 15.81
N GLU A 100 -5.87 -10.04 14.99
CA GLU A 100 -4.53 -9.61 14.60
C GLU A 100 -4.41 -9.58 13.06
N ASN A 101 -4.00 -8.45 12.50
CA ASN A 101 -3.64 -8.36 11.08
C ASN A 101 -2.14 -8.61 10.90
N CYS A 102 -1.79 -9.46 9.94
CA CYS A 102 -0.50 -10.13 9.82
C CYS A 102 0.14 -9.90 8.44
N MET A 103 0.09 -8.68 7.92
CA MET A 103 0.65 -8.35 6.61
C MET A 103 2.19 -8.47 6.58
N PRO A 104 2.77 -9.17 5.57
CA PRO A 104 4.21 -9.23 5.36
C PRO A 104 4.87 -7.86 5.17
N TYR A 105 6.08 -7.73 5.72
CA TYR A 105 6.81 -6.47 5.85
C TYR A 105 8.33 -6.71 5.91
N ASP A 106 9.14 -5.71 5.54
CA ASP A 106 10.62 -5.75 5.58
C ASP A 106 11.21 -7.03 4.95
N ILE A 107 10.74 -7.33 3.74
CA ILE A 107 11.07 -8.55 3.01
C ILE A 107 12.44 -8.40 2.37
N ARG A 108 13.32 -9.36 2.61
CA ARG A 108 14.69 -9.40 2.11
C ARG A 108 15.03 -10.81 1.65
N SER A 109 15.90 -10.91 0.65
CA SER A 109 16.40 -12.20 0.18
C SER A 109 17.87 -12.15 -0.24
N ALA A 110 18.60 -13.23 -0.01
CA ALA A 110 19.98 -13.39 -0.45
C ALA A 110 20.14 -14.74 -1.16
N VAL A 111 21.01 -14.80 -2.17
CA VAL A 111 21.33 -16.02 -2.91
C VAL A 111 22.79 -16.34 -2.71
N VAL A 112 23.08 -17.57 -2.30
CA VAL A 112 24.44 -18.09 -2.13
C VAL A 112 24.47 -19.48 -2.74
N ASP A 113 25.24 -19.64 -3.81
CA ASP A 113 25.25 -20.84 -4.64
C ASP A 113 23.82 -21.25 -5.02
N ASN A 114 23.48 -22.53 -4.85
CA ASN A 114 22.17 -23.07 -5.16
C ASN A 114 21.13 -22.90 -4.03
N ARG A 115 21.32 -21.95 -3.10
CA ARG A 115 20.36 -21.69 -2.02
C ARG A 115 20.01 -20.22 -1.92
N ALA A 116 18.76 -19.97 -1.60
CA ALA A 116 18.28 -18.67 -1.21
C ALA A 116 17.85 -18.65 0.25
N VAL A 117 18.14 -17.54 0.92
CA VAL A 117 17.57 -17.23 2.24
C VAL A 117 16.59 -16.08 2.04
N VAL A 118 15.36 -16.28 2.48
CA VAL A 118 14.30 -15.26 2.44
C VAL A 118 13.89 -14.95 3.87
N GLU A 119 13.90 -13.67 4.22
CA GLU A 119 13.57 -13.16 5.54
C GLU A 119 12.51 -12.09 5.43
N TRP A 120 11.55 -12.09 6.35
CA TRP A 120 10.56 -11.03 6.45
C TRP A 120 10.01 -10.94 7.86
N SER A 121 9.35 -9.82 8.13
CA SER A 121 8.61 -9.59 9.35
C SER A 121 7.12 -9.50 9.05
N THR A 122 6.32 -9.72 10.08
CA THR A 122 4.89 -9.51 10.06
C THR A 122 4.57 -8.57 11.21
N ARG A 123 3.97 -7.41 10.90
CA ARG A 123 3.58 -6.45 11.93
C ARG A 123 2.26 -6.91 12.56
N ARG A 124 2.28 -7.09 13.88
CA ARG A 124 1.13 -7.52 14.68
C ARG A 124 0.24 -6.30 14.96
N THR A 125 -0.78 -6.09 14.12
CA THR A 125 -1.72 -4.97 14.34
C THR A 125 -2.94 -5.48 15.08
N TYR A 126 -3.10 -5.05 16.33
CA TYR A 126 -4.19 -5.50 17.20
C TYR A 126 -5.42 -4.61 17.07
N ILE A 127 -6.58 -5.26 17.06
CA ILE A 127 -7.88 -4.60 16.93
C ILE A 127 -8.62 -4.69 18.28
N PRO A 128 -9.25 -3.59 18.77
CA PRO A 128 -10.10 -3.62 19.96
C PRO A 128 -11.27 -4.61 19.81
N ASN A 129 -11.71 -5.22 20.91
CA ASN A 129 -12.80 -6.22 20.97
C ASN A 129 -13.90 -6.04 19.90
N VAL A 130 -13.88 -6.90 18.88
CA VAL A 130 -14.91 -6.98 17.86
C VAL A 130 -15.95 -8.00 18.35
N LYS A 131 -17.22 -7.62 18.44
CA LYS A 131 -18.27 -8.62 18.64
C LYS A 131 -18.37 -9.47 17.38
N LEU A 132 -17.74 -10.64 17.39
CA LEU A 132 -17.69 -11.60 16.27
C LEU A 132 -19.07 -12.15 15.86
N GLN A 133 -20.11 -11.91 16.67
CA GLN A 133 -21.48 -12.30 16.41
C GLN A 133 -22.40 -11.12 16.70
N LYS A 134 -23.28 -10.78 15.75
CA LYS A 134 -24.34 -9.79 16.00
C LYS A 134 -25.25 -10.32 17.10
N SER A 135 -25.80 -9.43 17.92
CA SER A 135 -26.62 -9.80 19.09
C SER A 135 -27.86 -10.64 18.74
N ASP A 136 -28.26 -10.64 17.48
CA ASP A 136 -29.41 -11.31 16.88
C ASP A 136 -29.04 -12.46 15.92
N ASP A 137 -27.75 -12.75 15.73
CA ASP A 137 -27.31 -13.89 14.92
C ASP A 137 -27.35 -15.18 15.76
N HIS A 138 -28.24 -16.11 15.40
CA HIS A 138 -28.40 -17.41 16.06
C HIS A 138 -27.61 -18.54 15.39
N SER A 139 -26.76 -18.22 14.42
CA SER A 139 -25.86 -19.20 13.80
C SER A 139 -24.94 -19.81 14.87
N PRO A 140 -24.52 -21.07 14.72
CA PRO A 140 -23.48 -21.62 15.59
C PRO A 140 -22.27 -20.68 15.51
N ALA A 141 -21.80 -20.17 16.65
CA ALA A 141 -20.57 -19.41 16.69
C ALA A 141 -19.49 -20.24 15.99
N LEU A 142 -18.85 -19.67 14.97
CA LEU A 142 -17.72 -20.33 14.31
C LEU A 142 -16.70 -20.65 15.41
N ALA A 143 -16.40 -21.94 15.61
CA ALA A 143 -15.44 -22.38 16.61
C ALA A 143 -14.05 -21.97 16.11
N ASN A 144 -13.61 -20.75 16.45
CA ASN A 144 -12.36 -20.13 15.98
C ASN A 144 -12.22 -20.05 14.45
N PRO A 145 -12.88 -19.09 13.78
CA PRO A 145 -12.57 -18.80 12.38
C PRO A 145 -11.18 -18.15 12.21
N TRP A 146 -10.62 -17.56 13.27
CA TRP A 146 -9.39 -16.77 13.21
C TRP A 146 -8.26 -17.41 14.01
N ARG A 147 -7.05 -17.36 13.44
CA ARG A 147 -5.84 -17.81 14.09
C ARG A 147 -4.85 -16.65 14.14
N SER A 148 -4.29 -16.38 15.31
CA SER A 148 -3.36 -15.25 15.51
C SER A 148 -2.07 -15.43 14.68
N CYS A 149 -1.25 -14.38 14.56
CA CYS A 149 0.09 -14.52 13.95
C CYS A 149 0.93 -15.63 14.62
N HIS A 150 0.71 -15.82 15.92
CA HIS A 150 1.37 -16.84 16.71
C HIS A 150 0.89 -18.26 16.35
N ASP A 151 -0.42 -18.45 16.21
CA ASP A 151 -1.04 -19.78 16.10
C ASP A 151 -0.88 -20.45 14.72
N VAL A 152 -0.52 -19.69 13.68
CA VAL A 152 -0.27 -20.22 12.32
C VAL A 152 1.16 -20.01 11.86
N ALA A 153 2.09 -19.87 12.81
CA ALA A 153 3.52 -19.84 12.57
C ALA A 153 4.02 -20.99 11.67
N SER A 154 3.32 -22.14 11.65
CA SER A 154 3.59 -23.31 10.81
C SER A 154 3.02 -23.22 9.38
N ASP A 155 2.06 -22.35 9.13
CA ASP A 155 1.40 -22.18 7.82
C ASP A 155 2.04 -21.08 6.97
N VAL A 156 3.02 -20.37 7.54
CA VAL A 156 3.77 -19.32 6.87
C VAL A 156 4.81 -19.94 5.93
N GLU A 157 4.75 -19.55 4.66
CA GLU A 157 5.57 -20.13 3.60
C GLU A 157 6.13 -19.06 2.64
N VAL A 158 7.20 -19.44 1.95
CA VAL A 158 7.64 -18.80 0.71
C VAL A 158 7.10 -19.61 -0.45
N ARG A 159 6.46 -18.92 -1.39
CA ARG A 159 6.15 -19.45 -2.71
C ARG A 159 7.14 -18.86 -3.69
N TYR A 160 7.82 -19.69 -4.48
CA TYR A 160 8.79 -19.24 -5.48
C TYR A 160 8.66 -19.97 -6.81
N ARG A 161 9.07 -19.34 -7.91
CA ARG A 161 9.19 -19.96 -9.23
C ARG A 161 10.32 -19.35 -10.03
N ARG A 162 10.76 -20.04 -11.08
CA ARG A 162 11.82 -19.57 -11.95
C ARG A 162 11.26 -18.56 -12.95
N LEU A 163 12.08 -17.56 -13.26
CA LEU A 163 11.83 -16.61 -14.34
C LEU A 163 12.46 -17.14 -15.63
N GLY A 164 11.82 -16.84 -16.75
CA GLY A 164 12.35 -17.08 -18.08
C GLY A 164 13.51 -16.16 -18.44
N GLU A 165 13.99 -16.30 -19.68
CA GLU A 165 15.02 -15.42 -20.23
C GLU A 165 14.57 -13.95 -20.18
N ASN A 166 15.51 -13.02 -19.98
CA ASN A 166 15.25 -11.58 -19.85
C ASN A 166 14.24 -11.23 -18.73
N TYR A 167 14.12 -12.07 -17.70
CA TYR A 167 13.24 -11.87 -16.56
C TYR A 167 11.75 -11.90 -16.91
N THR A 168 11.36 -12.51 -18.03
CA THR A 168 9.95 -12.74 -18.35
C THR A 168 9.37 -13.83 -17.47
N MET A 169 8.04 -13.87 -17.36
CA MET A 169 7.33 -15.05 -16.88
C MET A 169 7.78 -16.31 -17.63
N LEU A 170 8.15 -17.36 -16.90
CA LEU A 170 8.49 -18.65 -17.52
C LEU A 170 7.20 -19.35 -17.92
N VAL A 171 7.08 -19.66 -19.21
CA VAL A 171 5.91 -20.37 -19.77
C VAL A 171 6.38 -21.69 -20.37
N THR A 172 5.82 -22.81 -19.91
CA THR A 172 6.05 -24.15 -20.46
C THR A 172 4.82 -24.62 -21.22
N GLY A 173 4.87 -24.54 -22.55
CA GLY A 173 3.70 -24.80 -23.40
C GLY A 173 2.71 -23.63 -23.35
N GLU A 174 1.50 -23.86 -22.86
CA GLU A 174 0.47 -22.82 -22.65
C GLU A 174 0.28 -22.45 -21.16
N VAL A 175 1.11 -23.00 -20.26
CA VAL A 175 0.95 -22.85 -18.81
C VAL A 175 2.18 -22.16 -18.22
N GLU A 176 1.94 -21.12 -17.43
CA GLU A 176 2.97 -20.46 -16.62
C GLU A 176 3.54 -21.44 -15.58
N GLU A 177 4.82 -21.27 -15.25
CA GLU A 177 5.41 -22.12 -14.22
C GLU A 177 4.69 -21.92 -12.87
N PRO A 178 4.25 -23.01 -12.22
CA PRO A 178 3.58 -22.91 -10.93
C PRO A 178 4.57 -22.56 -9.83
N PHE A 179 4.09 -21.88 -8.81
CA PHE A 179 4.87 -21.65 -7.60
C PHE A 179 5.15 -22.96 -6.85
N ALA A 180 6.44 -23.24 -6.63
CA ALA A 180 6.89 -24.18 -5.63
C ALA A 180 6.75 -23.56 -4.22
N LYS A 181 6.71 -24.41 -3.19
CA LYS A 181 6.45 -23.99 -1.81
C LYS A 181 7.57 -24.42 -0.88
N GLN A 182 7.90 -23.55 0.07
CA GLN A 182 8.86 -23.81 1.12
C GLN A 182 8.36 -23.22 2.45
N GLY A 183 8.16 -24.07 3.46
CA GLY A 183 7.77 -23.61 4.79
C GLY A 183 8.84 -22.74 5.44
N ALA A 184 8.40 -21.75 6.21
CA ALA A 184 9.27 -20.84 6.96
C ALA A 184 9.40 -21.26 8.42
N THR A 185 10.53 -20.90 9.02
CA THR A 185 10.71 -20.90 10.48
C THR A 185 10.30 -19.54 11.01
N THR A 186 9.37 -19.54 11.97
CA THR A 186 8.83 -18.33 12.58
C THR A 186 9.41 -18.14 13.98
N TYR A 187 9.86 -16.93 14.28
CA TYR A 187 10.35 -16.52 15.60
C TYR A 187 9.46 -15.41 16.15
N THR A 188 8.82 -15.68 17.28
CA THR A 188 7.86 -14.75 17.91
C THR A 188 7.75 -15.02 19.42
N THR A 189 7.32 -13.99 20.16
CA THR A 189 6.92 -14.11 21.57
C THR A 189 5.48 -13.62 21.72
N SER A 190 4.80 -13.99 22.82
CA SER A 190 3.42 -13.55 23.07
C SER A 190 3.26 -12.03 23.06
N GLU A 191 4.30 -11.31 23.49
CA GLU A 191 4.32 -9.86 23.66
C GLU A 191 4.91 -9.11 22.46
N ALA A 192 5.47 -9.81 21.47
CA ALA A 192 6.13 -9.16 20.34
C ALA A 192 5.13 -8.30 19.55
N THR A 193 5.59 -7.16 19.02
CA THR A 193 4.85 -6.33 18.04
C THR A 193 5.17 -6.76 16.60
N PHE A 194 6.24 -7.50 16.41
CA PHE A 194 6.66 -8.06 15.13
C PHE A 194 6.95 -9.56 15.29
N THR A 195 6.47 -10.34 14.34
CA THR A 195 6.87 -11.74 14.16
C THR A 195 7.88 -11.79 13.03
N THR A 196 8.99 -12.51 13.19
CA THR A 196 9.99 -12.65 12.12
C THR A 196 9.95 -14.05 11.53
N HIS A 197 10.26 -14.17 10.25
CA HIS A 197 10.19 -15.41 9.51
C HIS A 197 11.44 -15.58 8.64
N THR A 198 11.94 -16.80 8.55
CA THR A 198 13.08 -17.16 7.70
C THR A 198 12.77 -18.45 6.95
N ALA A 199 13.01 -18.47 5.65
CA ALA A 199 12.95 -19.68 4.82
C ALA A 199 14.26 -19.88 4.05
N ILE A 200 14.68 -21.13 3.94
CA ILE A 200 15.81 -21.53 3.09
C ILE A 200 15.24 -22.30 1.91
N VAL A 201 15.47 -21.80 0.71
CA VAL A 201 14.96 -22.35 -0.54
C VAL A 201 16.12 -22.96 -1.33
N ASP A 202 16.00 -24.22 -1.72
CA ASP A 202 16.96 -24.87 -2.63
C ASP A 202 16.59 -24.54 -4.09
N LEU A 203 17.55 -24.03 -4.85
CA LEU A 203 17.40 -23.59 -6.25
C LEU A 203 18.08 -24.61 -7.18
N PRO A 204 17.34 -25.58 -7.75
CA PRO A 204 17.93 -26.70 -8.49
C PRO A 204 18.64 -26.28 -9.79
N ASP A 205 18.23 -25.17 -10.40
CA ASP A 205 18.74 -24.69 -11.70
C ASP A 205 19.47 -23.34 -11.58
N TYR A 206 20.27 -23.14 -10.52
CA TYR A 206 20.82 -21.82 -10.17
C TYR A 206 21.73 -21.17 -11.23
N GLU A 207 22.46 -21.93 -12.05
CA GLU A 207 23.39 -21.36 -13.04
C GLU A 207 22.62 -20.48 -14.05
N ASP A 208 22.67 -19.16 -13.82
CA ASP A 208 22.06 -18.07 -14.58
C ASP A 208 20.52 -17.97 -14.54
N ALA A 209 19.83 -18.72 -13.69
CA ALA A 209 18.39 -18.59 -13.52
C ALA A 209 18.01 -17.48 -12.54
N ALA A 210 17.07 -16.62 -12.93
CA ALA A 210 16.41 -15.70 -12.02
C ALA A 210 15.16 -16.37 -11.41
N TYR A 211 14.81 -15.97 -10.19
CA TYR A 211 13.62 -16.45 -9.50
C TYR A 211 12.81 -15.28 -8.95
N GLU A 212 11.51 -15.50 -8.83
CA GLU A 212 10.60 -14.63 -8.10
C GLU A 212 9.96 -15.37 -6.94
N PHE A 213 9.46 -14.61 -5.97
CA PHE A 213 8.83 -15.17 -4.79
C PHE A 213 7.80 -14.24 -4.17
N ILE A 214 6.87 -14.84 -3.44
CA ILE A 214 6.00 -14.18 -2.46
C ILE A 214 6.14 -14.86 -1.11
N VAL A 215 5.81 -14.12 -0.05
CA VAL A 215 5.84 -14.63 1.32
C VAL A 215 4.49 -14.37 1.98
N GLY A 216 4.07 -15.26 2.89
CA GLY A 216 2.83 -15.09 3.61
C GLY A 216 2.12 -16.39 3.95
N SER A 217 0.82 -16.30 4.17
CA SER A 217 -0.05 -17.46 4.38
C SER A 217 -1.50 -17.15 4.00
N ILE A 218 -2.33 -18.18 3.87
CA ILE A 218 -3.77 -18.01 3.64
C ILE A 218 -4.50 -17.32 4.80
N PHE A 219 -3.88 -17.24 5.98
CA PHE A 219 -4.46 -16.62 7.17
C PHE A 219 -3.92 -15.20 7.41
N HIS A 220 -2.75 -14.88 6.87
CA HIS A 220 -2.02 -13.64 7.14
C HIS A 220 -1.93 -12.71 5.95
N GLY A 221 -2.33 -13.19 4.78
CA GLY A 221 -2.13 -12.49 3.54
C GLY A 221 -0.76 -12.78 2.94
N TRP A 222 -0.58 -12.25 1.73
CA TRP A 222 0.59 -12.45 0.89
C TRP A 222 1.22 -11.11 0.50
N SER A 223 2.53 -11.10 0.34
CA SER A 223 3.28 -9.95 -0.20
C SER A 223 3.00 -9.76 -1.69
N ALA A 224 3.45 -8.61 -2.21
CA ALA A 224 3.66 -8.45 -3.66
C ALA A 224 4.73 -9.44 -4.15
N VAL A 225 4.86 -9.61 -5.47
CA VAL A 225 5.91 -10.44 -6.07
C VAL A 225 7.27 -9.75 -5.97
N HIS A 226 8.26 -10.46 -5.46
CA HIS A 226 9.64 -10.01 -5.28
C HIS A 226 10.60 -10.78 -6.17
N ARG A 227 11.67 -10.13 -6.60
CA ARG A 227 12.80 -10.80 -7.25
C ARG A 227 13.80 -11.30 -6.22
N LEU A 228 14.16 -12.58 -6.34
CA LEU A 228 15.08 -13.21 -5.41
C LEU A 228 16.50 -12.63 -5.56
N GLY A 229 17.12 -12.27 -4.44
CA GLY A 229 18.43 -11.61 -4.37
C GLY A 229 18.43 -10.11 -4.72
N VAL A 230 17.30 -9.55 -5.15
CA VAL A 230 17.17 -8.13 -5.50
C VAL A 230 16.43 -7.41 -4.38
N ASN A 231 17.19 -6.76 -3.50
CA ASN A 231 16.65 -5.96 -2.41
C ASN A 231 16.74 -4.46 -2.71
N ARG A 232 15.80 -3.68 -2.17
CA ARG A 232 15.89 -2.22 -2.13
C ARG A 232 15.96 -1.75 -0.68
N PRO A 233 17.15 -1.70 -0.07
CA PRO A 233 17.29 -1.19 1.28
C PRO A 233 17.12 0.34 1.27
N PHE A 234 16.34 0.86 2.22
CA PHE A 234 16.34 2.28 2.54
C PHE A 234 17.65 2.64 3.23
N ARG A 235 18.35 3.66 2.72
CA ARG A 235 19.67 4.05 3.23
C ARG A 235 19.53 5.25 4.16
N GLY A 236 19.44 4.97 5.46
CA GLY A 236 19.31 5.98 6.51
C GLY A 236 17.86 6.24 6.92
N GLU A 237 17.71 6.94 8.05
CA GLU A 237 16.41 7.15 8.70
C GLU A 237 15.44 7.99 7.86
N GLU A 238 15.96 8.95 7.09
CA GLU A 238 15.14 9.81 6.24
C GLU A 238 14.56 9.03 5.05
N SER A 239 15.37 8.23 4.37
CA SER A 239 14.94 7.33 3.29
C SER A 239 13.86 6.35 3.80
N GLU A 240 14.02 5.82 5.01
CA GLU A 240 13.06 4.93 5.63
C GLU A 240 11.75 5.65 6.06
N CYS A 241 11.85 6.84 6.67
CA CYS A 241 10.69 7.65 7.08
C CYS A 241 9.88 8.09 5.86
N CYS A 242 10.56 8.43 4.75
CA CYS A 242 9.97 8.91 3.51
C CYS A 242 9.75 7.84 2.46
N ARG A 243 9.68 6.57 2.86
CA ARG A 243 9.28 5.50 1.93
C ARG A 243 7.89 5.74 1.34
N PRO A 244 7.71 5.49 0.04
CA PRO A 244 6.39 5.38 -0.55
C PRO A 244 5.57 4.30 0.16
N LYS A 245 4.28 4.59 0.36
CA LYS A 245 3.29 3.66 0.89
C LYS A 245 2.03 3.72 0.03
N HIS A 246 1.17 2.72 0.18
CA HIS A 246 -0.14 2.68 -0.44
C HIS A 246 -0.03 2.75 -1.96
N VAL A 247 0.97 2.08 -2.53
CA VAL A 247 1.18 2.10 -3.98
C VAL A 247 0.02 1.36 -4.65
N HIS A 248 -0.65 2.01 -5.59
CA HIS A 248 -1.73 1.38 -6.33
C HIS A 248 -1.86 1.95 -7.74
N THR A 249 -2.47 1.16 -8.62
CA THR A 249 -2.60 1.43 -10.04
C THR A 249 -4.07 1.43 -10.46
N ALA A 250 -4.37 2.11 -11.57
CA ALA A 250 -5.68 2.11 -12.20
C ALA A 250 -5.55 2.16 -13.72
N TYR A 251 -6.52 1.58 -14.42
CA TYR A 251 -6.63 1.72 -15.86
C TYR A 251 -6.85 3.19 -16.22
N GLY A 252 -6.21 3.64 -17.29
CA GLY A 252 -6.56 4.89 -17.93
C GLY A 252 -7.78 4.75 -18.84
N LEU A 253 -8.08 5.81 -19.59
CA LEU A 253 -9.21 5.82 -20.54
C LEU A 253 -8.93 5.04 -21.84
N LYS A 254 -7.67 4.65 -22.08
CA LYS A 254 -7.25 3.99 -23.31
C LYS A 254 -6.39 2.78 -22.96
N PRO A 255 -6.33 1.76 -23.82
CA PRO A 255 -5.49 0.59 -23.59
C PRO A 255 -4.03 0.89 -23.26
N GLY A 256 -3.47 1.94 -23.86
CA GLY A 256 -2.10 2.41 -23.63
C GLY A 256 -1.94 3.44 -22.51
N SER A 257 -2.88 3.54 -21.57
CA SER A 257 -2.77 4.45 -20.43
C SER A 257 -3.05 3.79 -19.08
N LEU A 258 -2.33 4.28 -18.07
CA LEU A 258 -2.33 3.78 -16.70
C LEU A 258 -2.14 4.96 -15.74
N ALA A 259 -2.73 4.90 -14.56
CA ALA A 259 -2.40 5.83 -13.48
C ALA A 259 -1.79 5.06 -12.30
N VAL A 260 -0.85 5.71 -11.60
CA VAL A 260 -0.23 5.18 -10.38
C VAL A 260 -0.33 6.24 -9.29
N GLN A 261 -0.74 5.83 -8.09
CA GLN A 261 -0.80 6.69 -6.92
C GLN A 261 -0.10 6.05 -5.72
N TRP A 262 0.51 6.89 -4.89
CA TRP A 262 1.09 6.50 -3.61
C TRP A 262 1.01 7.65 -2.60
N MET A 263 1.39 7.36 -1.36
CA MET A 263 1.42 8.28 -0.23
C MET A 263 2.82 8.37 0.38
N THR A 264 3.21 9.56 0.85
CA THR A 264 4.32 9.75 1.80
C THR A 264 3.87 10.57 3.02
N LYS A 265 4.59 10.43 4.14
CA LYS A 265 4.34 11.17 5.38
C LYS A 265 4.50 12.68 5.19
N GLU A 266 3.88 13.47 6.07
CA GLU A 266 3.84 14.94 6.01
C GLU A 266 5.22 15.62 5.86
N ASN A 267 6.25 15.08 6.48
CA ASN A 267 7.60 15.65 6.47
C ASN A 267 8.38 15.32 5.18
N CYS A 268 7.78 14.57 4.26
CA CYS A 268 8.39 14.12 3.01
C CYS A 268 7.94 14.94 1.80
N GLY A 269 7.71 16.24 2.00
CA GLY A 269 7.18 17.16 0.99
C GLY A 269 8.24 17.82 0.10
N GLU A 270 9.53 17.65 0.38
CA GLU A 270 10.61 18.26 -0.42
C GLU A 270 10.96 17.44 -1.65
N GLY A 271 11.54 18.09 -2.67
CA GLY A 271 11.89 17.44 -3.92
C GLY A 271 10.68 17.12 -4.80
N ALA A 272 10.92 16.38 -5.89
CA ALA A 272 9.88 16.00 -6.84
C ALA A 272 9.62 14.50 -6.73
N ALA A 273 8.45 14.15 -6.21
CA ALA A 273 7.95 12.78 -6.24
C ALA A 273 7.79 12.32 -7.69
N GLN A 274 8.28 11.14 -8.01
CA GLN A 274 8.39 10.65 -9.38
C GLN A 274 8.23 9.14 -9.47
N LEU A 275 7.85 8.69 -10.66
CA LEU A 275 7.81 7.31 -11.08
C LEU A 275 8.88 7.07 -12.14
N GLN A 276 9.57 5.94 -12.06
CA GLN A 276 10.40 5.42 -13.15
C GLN A 276 9.82 4.13 -13.70
N LEU A 277 9.86 3.98 -15.02
CA LEU A 277 9.16 2.91 -15.75
C LEU A 277 10.07 2.31 -16.82
N ILE A 278 9.99 1.00 -17.01
CA ILE A 278 10.60 0.30 -18.14
C ILE A 278 9.67 -0.81 -18.64
N GLU A 279 9.65 -1.02 -19.96
CA GLU A 279 8.94 -2.13 -20.59
C GLU A 279 9.58 -3.46 -20.20
N GLY A 280 8.75 -4.44 -19.85
CA GLY A 280 9.16 -5.79 -19.47
C GLY A 280 8.61 -6.22 -18.11
N TYR A 281 8.44 -7.53 -17.97
CA TYR A 281 8.13 -8.17 -16.70
C TYR A 281 9.41 -8.24 -15.86
N HIS A 282 9.36 -7.80 -14.60
CA HIS A 282 10.49 -7.78 -13.67
C HIS A 282 11.82 -7.21 -14.24
N ALA A 283 11.73 -6.29 -15.21
CA ALA A 283 12.87 -5.65 -15.84
C ALA A 283 13.65 -4.79 -14.83
N ASN A 284 14.98 -4.75 -14.98
CA ASN A 284 15.84 -4.04 -14.05
C ASN A 284 15.67 -2.51 -14.20
N ILE A 285 15.44 -1.83 -13.07
CA ILE A 285 15.35 -0.36 -13.02
C ILE A 285 16.55 0.20 -12.26
N GLU A 286 17.36 0.96 -12.97
CA GLU A 286 18.41 1.77 -12.36
C GLU A 286 17.88 3.19 -12.16
N VAL A 287 17.84 3.66 -10.90
CA VAL A 287 17.26 4.96 -10.53
C VAL A 287 18.25 6.11 -10.56
N GLU A 288 19.54 5.78 -10.50
CA GLU A 288 20.65 6.72 -10.42
C GLU A 288 21.81 6.25 -11.31
N GLY A 289 22.69 7.19 -11.69
CA GLY A 289 23.91 6.90 -12.44
C GLY A 289 23.75 6.96 -13.97
N PRO A 290 24.83 6.66 -14.73
CA PRO A 290 24.88 6.84 -16.19
C PRO A 290 23.97 5.88 -16.97
N LYS A 291 23.42 4.87 -16.29
CA LYS A 291 22.51 3.87 -16.84
C LYS A 291 21.08 4.02 -16.30
N ALA A 292 20.77 5.17 -15.69
CA ALA A 292 19.44 5.46 -15.18
C ALA A 292 18.37 5.25 -16.25
N THR A 293 17.22 4.76 -15.82
CA THR A 293 16.12 4.35 -16.68
C THR A 293 15.56 5.56 -17.46
N PRO A 294 15.27 5.44 -18.77
CA PRO A 294 15.00 6.60 -19.62
C PRO A 294 13.64 7.27 -19.40
N VAL A 295 12.65 6.57 -18.82
CA VAL A 295 11.31 7.13 -18.60
C VAL A 295 11.15 7.53 -17.14
N THR A 296 11.09 8.84 -16.91
CA THR A 296 10.72 9.45 -15.62
C THR A 296 9.43 10.24 -15.81
N ALA A 297 8.47 10.03 -14.90
CA ALA A 297 7.22 10.77 -14.87
C ALA A 297 7.05 11.43 -13.49
N TRP A 298 6.84 12.74 -13.47
CA TRP A 298 6.67 13.51 -12.24
C TRP A 298 5.24 13.44 -11.74
N ALA A 299 5.07 13.29 -10.44
CA ALA A 299 3.77 13.17 -9.81
C ALA A 299 3.13 14.54 -9.57
N ASN A 300 1.83 14.64 -9.81
CA ASN A 300 1.02 15.70 -9.22
C ASN A 300 0.83 15.40 -7.73
N THR A 301 1.37 16.25 -6.88
CA THR A 301 1.45 16.04 -5.43
C THR A 301 0.48 16.96 -4.71
N THR A 302 -0.31 16.41 -3.80
CA THR A 302 -1.29 17.16 -2.99
C THR A 302 -1.20 16.80 -1.53
N LEU A 303 -1.17 17.83 -0.68
CA LEU A 303 -1.33 17.66 0.76
C LEU A 303 -2.80 17.42 1.08
N PHE A 304 -3.04 16.37 1.85
CA PHE A 304 -4.31 16.11 2.51
C PHE A 304 -4.12 16.25 4.02
N GLU A 305 -4.98 17.07 4.62
CA GLU A 305 -5.08 17.29 6.05
C GLU A 305 -6.42 16.70 6.49
N ASP A 306 -6.35 15.76 7.43
CA ASP A 306 -7.50 15.06 7.99
C ASP A 306 -8.40 16.02 8.80
N ASP A 307 -9.70 15.76 8.84
CA ASP A 307 -10.66 16.57 9.61
C ASP A 307 -10.89 16.07 11.05
N GLY A 308 -10.16 15.03 11.46
CA GLY A 308 -10.09 14.56 12.84
C GLY A 308 -9.32 15.49 13.79
N ASP A 309 -9.38 15.17 15.08
CA ASP A 309 -8.83 16.01 16.16
C ASP A 309 -7.30 16.19 16.04
N LEU A 310 -6.58 15.18 15.53
CA LEU A 310 -5.12 15.24 15.35
C LEU A 310 -4.71 15.93 14.04
N GLN A 311 -5.65 16.12 13.10
CA GLN A 311 -5.40 16.77 11.81
C GLN A 311 -4.21 16.17 11.07
N SER A 312 -4.16 14.84 11.02
CA SER A 312 -3.03 14.12 10.44
C SER A 312 -2.82 14.50 8.97
N LYS A 313 -1.55 14.67 8.56
CA LYS A 313 -1.18 15.14 7.23
C LYS A 313 -0.48 14.06 6.42
N ARG A 314 -0.82 14.01 5.13
CA ARG A 314 -0.27 13.03 4.17
C ARG A 314 -0.09 13.69 2.82
N TRP A 315 1.00 13.37 2.12
CA TRP A 315 1.16 13.72 0.72
C TRP A 315 0.65 12.59 -0.15
N PHE A 316 -0.24 12.90 -1.09
CA PHE A 316 -0.65 11.98 -2.14
C PHE A 316 -0.01 12.39 -3.46
N HIS A 317 0.51 11.41 -4.19
CA HIS A 317 1.25 11.60 -5.43
C HIS A 317 0.57 10.79 -6.53
N VAL A 318 0.19 11.45 -7.63
CA VAL A 318 -0.46 10.79 -8.76
C VAL A 318 0.34 11.02 -10.03
N VAL A 319 0.69 9.92 -10.72
CA VAL A 319 1.26 9.93 -12.07
C VAL A 319 0.23 9.34 -13.03
N ARG A 320 -0.03 10.02 -14.15
CA ARG A 320 -0.84 9.50 -15.25
C ARG A 320 0.07 9.27 -16.45
N LEU A 321 0.17 8.01 -16.86
CA LEU A 321 1.01 7.54 -17.96
C LEU A 321 0.14 7.38 -19.20
N GLU A 322 0.61 7.93 -20.31
CA GLU A 322 -0.07 7.90 -21.61
C GLU A 322 0.92 7.41 -22.69
N GLY A 323 0.40 6.86 -23.78
CA GLY A 323 1.22 6.43 -24.91
C GLY A 323 2.04 5.16 -24.65
N LEU A 324 1.68 4.37 -23.63
CA LEU A 324 2.22 3.04 -23.41
C LEU A 324 1.71 2.08 -24.49
N LYS A 325 2.45 0.99 -24.73
CA LYS A 325 1.98 -0.08 -25.59
C LYS A 325 0.82 -0.80 -24.89
N PRO A 326 -0.30 -1.08 -25.58
CA PRO A 326 -1.35 -1.94 -25.06
C PRO A 326 -0.86 -3.37 -24.78
N ASP A 327 -1.55 -4.11 -23.92
CA ASP A 327 -1.26 -5.52 -23.57
C ASP A 327 0.21 -5.80 -23.21
N THR A 328 0.87 -4.85 -22.53
CA THR A 328 2.31 -4.87 -22.31
C THR A 328 2.63 -4.76 -20.83
N HIS A 329 3.53 -5.62 -20.36
CA HIS A 329 4.04 -5.54 -18.99
C HIS A 329 5.05 -4.41 -18.85
N TYR A 330 4.95 -3.69 -17.75
CA TYR A 330 5.90 -2.67 -17.35
C TYR A 330 6.33 -2.89 -15.91
N THR A 331 7.63 -2.79 -15.67
CA THR A 331 8.17 -2.72 -14.31
C THR A 331 8.31 -1.26 -13.93
N TYR A 332 7.95 -0.91 -12.70
CA TYR A 332 8.03 0.47 -12.22
C TYR A 332 8.46 0.56 -10.76
N VAL A 333 9.02 1.72 -10.41
CA VAL A 333 9.25 2.15 -9.02
C VAL A 333 8.71 3.56 -8.83
N VAL A 334 8.18 3.83 -7.65
CA VAL A 334 7.78 5.18 -7.23
C VAL A 334 8.70 5.66 -6.12
N GLY A 335 8.88 6.97 -5.99
CA GLY A 335 9.80 7.49 -4.98
C GLY A 335 10.11 8.97 -5.13
N ASN A 336 11.16 9.36 -4.44
CA ASN A 336 11.68 10.72 -4.45
C ASN A 336 13.21 10.69 -4.34
N ALA A 337 13.89 11.22 -5.36
CA ALA A 337 15.34 11.24 -5.42
C ALA A 337 15.96 12.11 -4.30
N HIS A 338 15.25 13.14 -3.82
CA HIS A 338 15.74 14.00 -2.73
C HIS A 338 16.00 13.19 -1.45
N TYR A 339 15.09 12.28 -1.11
CA TYR A 339 15.19 11.41 0.07
C TYR A 339 15.91 10.08 -0.20
N ALA A 340 16.40 9.85 -1.43
CA ALA A 340 16.89 8.55 -1.89
C ALA A 340 15.93 7.40 -1.51
N SER A 341 14.62 7.66 -1.64
CA SER A 341 13.56 6.81 -1.11
C SER A 341 12.72 6.28 -2.26
N TRP A 342 12.72 4.96 -2.44
CA TRP A 342 12.11 4.28 -3.58
C TRP A 342 11.38 3.03 -3.12
N SER A 343 10.23 2.75 -3.73
CA SER A 343 9.53 1.47 -3.54
C SER A 343 10.36 0.29 -4.05
N ILE A 344 9.93 -0.91 -3.70
CA ILE A 344 10.34 -2.09 -4.47
C ILE A 344 9.87 -1.95 -5.94
N PRO A 345 10.48 -2.66 -6.90
CA PRO A 345 9.96 -2.75 -8.24
C PRO A 345 8.65 -3.53 -8.24
N TYR A 346 7.57 -2.89 -8.69
CA TYR A 346 6.31 -3.56 -8.99
C TYR A 346 6.21 -3.82 -10.49
N VAL A 347 5.33 -4.75 -10.86
CA VAL A 347 5.03 -5.04 -12.26
C VAL A 347 3.55 -4.85 -12.47
N THR A 348 3.18 -4.18 -13.55
CA THR A 348 1.79 -4.02 -13.97
C THR A 348 1.65 -4.23 -15.47
N LYS A 349 0.41 -4.37 -15.94
CA LYS A 349 0.10 -4.64 -17.34
C LYS A 349 -0.93 -3.65 -17.86
N THR A 350 -0.65 -3.07 -19.02
CA THR A 350 -1.61 -2.20 -19.71
C THR A 350 -2.78 -2.99 -20.29
N ALA A 351 -3.94 -2.35 -20.43
CA ALA A 351 -5.13 -2.97 -20.99
C ALA A 351 -4.89 -3.45 -22.44
N PRO A 352 -5.59 -4.50 -22.89
CA PRO A 352 -5.46 -4.99 -24.25
C PRO A 352 -5.98 -3.98 -25.27
N GLY A 353 -5.30 -3.89 -26.40
CA GLY A 353 -5.65 -3.00 -27.51
C GLY A 353 -6.90 -3.47 -28.28
N SER A 354 -7.34 -2.64 -29.23
CA SER A 354 -8.40 -3.02 -30.16
C SER A 354 -8.02 -4.26 -30.98
N LEU A 355 -8.98 -5.17 -31.17
CA LEU A 355 -8.75 -6.37 -31.98
C LEU A 355 -8.55 -6.04 -33.46
N HIS A 356 -7.54 -6.66 -34.07
CA HIS A 356 -7.39 -6.61 -35.52
C HIS A 356 -8.33 -7.62 -36.23
N PRO A 357 -8.72 -7.37 -37.49
CA PRO A 357 -9.57 -8.31 -38.23
C PRO A 357 -8.97 -9.72 -38.29
N GLY A 358 -9.71 -10.72 -37.79
CA GLY A 358 -9.29 -12.12 -37.73
C GLY A 358 -8.50 -12.51 -36.48
N GLU A 359 -8.20 -11.57 -35.59
CA GLU A 359 -7.63 -11.84 -34.28
C GLU A 359 -8.71 -12.35 -33.31
N LYS A 360 -8.34 -13.31 -32.44
CA LYS A 360 -9.23 -13.77 -31.37
C LYS A 360 -8.95 -12.95 -30.11
N PRO A 361 -9.97 -12.51 -29.37
CA PRO A 361 -9.76 -11.85 -28.09
C PRO A 361 -8.98 -12.75 -27.14
N LYS A 362 -7.97 -12.19 -26.50
CA LYS A 362 -7.31 -12.82 -25.37
C LYS A 362 -8.29 -12.80 -24.18
N PRO A 363 -8.39 -13.90 -23.41
CA PRO A 363 -9.15 -13.87 -22.17
C PRO A 363 -8.63 -12.77 -21.24
N THR A 364 -9.55 -11.99 -20.67
CA THR A 364 -9.26 -11.01 -19.62
C THR A 364 -10.08 -11.40 -18.39
N ARG A 365 -9.44 -11.50 -17.23
CA ARG A 365 -10.04 -12.00 -15.99
C ARG A 365 -10.06 -10.89 -14.95
N PHE A 366 -11.25 -10.52 -14.48
CA PHE A 366 -11.41 -9.53 -13.42
C PHE A 366 -11.89 -10.20 -12.14
N LEU A 367 -11.32 -9.80 -11.02
CA LEU A 367 -11.89 -10.06 -9.71
C LEU A 367 -12.87 -8.92 -9.38
N VAL A 368 -14.13 -9.25 -9.14
CA VAL A 368 -15.16 -8.28 -8.75
C VAL A 368 -15.56 -8.54 -7.31
N THR A 369 -15.40 -7.54 -6.45
CA THR A 369 -15.69 -7.64 -5.02
C THR A 369 -16.16 -6.29 -4.48
N GLY A 370 -16.62 -6.24 -3.24
CA GLY A 370 -16.97 -5.02 -2.50
C GLY A 370 -16.79 -5.32 -1.02
N ASP A 371 -17.10 -4.36 -0.16
CA ASP A 371 -17.19 -4.62 1.29
C ASP A 371 -15.85 -5.12 1.88
N ILE A 372 -14.73 -4.62 1.33
CA ILE A 372 -13.40 -5.02 1.78
C ILE A 372 -13.10 -4.26 3.07
N GLY A 373 -13.37 -4.91 4.20
CA GLY A 373 -12.95 -4.43 5.51
C GLY A 373 -11.42 -4.51 5.70
N TYR A 374 -10.91 -3.80 6.71
CA TYR A 374 -9.53 -3.95 7.20
C TYR A 374 -9.44 -4.89 8.41
N GLN A 375 -10.57 -5.05 9.11
CA GLN A 375 -10.71 -6.04 10.15
C GLN A 375 -11.23 -7.31 9.50
N ASN A 376 -10.53 -8.40 9.74
CA ASN A 376 -11.05 -9.69 9.34
C ASN A 376 -11.35 -9.80 7.83
N ALA A 377 -10.40 -9.31 7.02
CA ALA A 377 -10.53 -9.28 5.56
C ALA A 377 -10.35 -10.69 4.97
N ALA A 378 -11.29 -11.60 5.22
CA ALA A 378 -11.20 -13.01 4.82
C ALA A 378 -10.93 -13.22 3.32
N THR A 379 -11.43 -12.29 2.49
CA THR A 379 -11.25 -12.28 1.04
C THR A 379 -9.85 -11.83 0.63
N LEU A 380 -9.18 -11.01 1.44
CA LEU A 380 -7.94 -10.35 1.07
C LEU A 380 -6.76 -11.32 0.82
N PRO A 381 -6.48 -12.33 1.68
CA PRO A 381 -5.43 -13.30 1.37
C PRO A 381 -5.67 -14.07 0.07
N MET A 382 -6.93 -14.37 -0.26
CA MET A 382 -7.27 -15.03 -1.52
C MET A 382 -6.96 -14.10 -2.70
N MET A 383 -7.42 -12.85 -2.65
CA MET A 383 -7.15 -11.84 -3.69
C MET A 383 -5.64 -11.63 -3.91
N GLN A 384 -4.87 -11.48 -2.82
CA GLN A 384 -3.42 -11.29 -2.89
C GLN A 384 -2.75 -12.49 -3.57
N SER A 385 -3.17 -13.72 -3.23
CA SER A 385 -2.61 -14.92 -3.86
C SER A 385 -2.97 -15.03 -5.34
N GLU A 386 -4.23 -14.76 -5.74
CA GLU A 386 -4.63 -14.84 -7.14
C GLU A 386 -3.92 -13.80 -8.02
N VAL A 387 -3.70 -12.60 -7.49
CA VAL A 387 -2.96 -11.54 -8.17
C VAL A 387 -1.48 -11.88 -8.29
N ALA A 388 -0.85 -12.32 -7.20
CA ALA A 388 0.56 -12.71 -7.21
C ALA A 388 0.84 -13.90 -8.13
N GLU A 389 -0.11 -14.83 -8.25
CA GLU A 389 -0.04 -15.97 -9.15
C GLU A 389 -0.35 -15.61 -10.61
N GLY A 390 -0.74 -14.37 -10.91
CA GLY A 390 -1.02 -13.90 -12.27
C GLY A 390 -2.37 -14.37 -12.83
N LEU A 391 -3.32 -14.76 -11.96
CA LEU A 391 -4.60 -15.35 -12.37
C LEU A 391 -5.67 -14.33 -12.78
N VAL A 392 -5.44 -13.05 -12.49
CA VAL A 392 -6.36 -11.95 -12.77
C VAL A 392 -5.60 -10.76 -13.37
N ASP A 393 -6.25 -10.04 -14.28
CA ASP A 393 -5.70 -8.87 -14.98
C ASP A 393 -6.12 -7.54 -14.32
N GLY A 394 -7.03 -7.57 -13.36
CA GLY A 394 -7.54 -6.37 -12.71
C GLY A 394 -8.56 -6.68 -11.63
N VAL A 395 -8.80 -5.69 -10.77
CA VAL A 395 -9.84 -5.75 -9.73
C VAL A 395 -10.83 -4.62 -9.95
N VAL A 396 -12.11 -4.95 -9.83
CA VAL A 396 -13.21 -3.97 -9.76
C VAL A 396 -13.84 -4.10 -8.37
N SER A 397 -13.59 -3.11 -7.53
CA SER A 397 -14.08 -3.04 -6.15
C SER A 397 -15.27 -2.08 -6.04
N VAL A 398 -16.38 -2.55 -5.48
CA VAL A 398 -17.68 -1.85 -5.51
C VAL A 398 -18.08 -1.19 -4.19
N GLY A 399 -17.14 -0.48 -3.55
CA GLY A 399 -17.41 0.37 -2.38
C GLY A 399 -17.29 -0.34 -1.03
N ASP A 400 -17.50 0.44 0.03
CA ASP A 400 -17.40 0.07 1.45
C ASP A 400 -16.00 -0.43 1.86
N TYR A 401 -15.03 0.49 1.77
CA TYR A 401 -13.63 0.23 2.08
C TYR A 401 -13.33 0.46 3.56
N ALA A 402 -12.71 -0.54 4.19
CA ALA A 402 -12.35 -0.52 5.60
C ALA A 402 -13.52 -0.32 6.57
N TYR A 403 -14.76 -0.19 6.08
CA TYR A 403 -15.90 0.28 6.86
C TYR A 403 -15.56 1.53 7.68
N ASP A 404 -15.26 2.63 6.97
CA ASP A 404 -14.94 3.98 7.45
C ASP A 404 -13.43 4.35 7.42
N LEU A 405 -12.96 4.73 6.23
CA LEU A 405 -11.55 5.15 5.98
C LEU A 405 -11.04 6.30 6.87
N HIS A 406 -11.95 7.14 7.39
CA HIS A 406 -11.63 8.34 8.17
C HIS A 406 -11.37 8.05 9.65
N MET A 407 -11.72 6.86 10.13
CA MET A 407 -11.61 6.53 11.55
C MET A 407 -10.17 6.62 12.05
N VAL A 408 -10.04 7.09 13.30
CA VAL A 408 -8.76 7.31 13.98
C VAL A 408 -7.85 8.24 13.16
N ASP A 409 -8.38 9.41 12.81
CA ASP A 409 -7.68 10.45 12.04
C ASP A 409 -7.08 9.88 10.74
N GLY A 410 -7.88 9.04 10.06
CA GLY A 410 -7.51 8.39 8.80
C GLY A 410 -6.59 7.18 8.92
N HIS A 411 -6.18 6.77 10.13
CA HIS A 411 -5.27 5.63 10.33
C HIS A 411 -5.89 4.30 9.89
N VAL A 412 -7.21 4.12 10.05
CA VAL A 412 -7.92 2.94 9.51
C VAL A 412 -7.75 2.84 8.00
N GLY A 413 -7.92 3.96 7.28
CA GLY A 413 -7.66 4.00 5.84
C GLY A 413 -6.20 3.75 5.46
N ASP A 414 -5.24 4.05 6.34
CA ASP A 414 -3.82 3.73 6.08
C ASP A 414 -3.55 2.23 6.21
N ILE A 415 -4.15 1.54 7.20
CA ILE A 415 -4.06 0.09 7.33
C ILE A 415 -4.65 -0.58 6.08
N PHE A 416 -5.87 -0.19 5.70
CA PHE A 416 -6.55 -0.73 4.53
C PHE A 416 -5.71 -0.59 3.25
N MET A 417 -5.14 0.61 3.03
CA MET A 417 -4.32 0.83 1.84
C MET A 417 -3.01 0.02 1.86
N GLN A 418 -2.44 -0.24 3.03
CA GLN A 418 -1.29 -1.14 3.18
C GLN A 418 -1.65 -2.59 2.87
N GLU A 419 -2.84 -3.03 3.29
CA GLU A 419 -3.37 -4.36 3.05
C GLU A 419 -3.64 -4.68 1.57
N ILE A 420 -4.15 -3.70 0.82
CA ILE A 420 -4.43 -3.88 -0.61
C ILE A 420 -3.22 -3.61 -1.51
N GLU A 421 -2.14 -2.99 -1.01
CA GLU A 421 -0.96 -2.65 -1.82
C GLU A 421 -0.38 -3.85 -2.61
N PRO A 422 -0.23 -5.06 -2.04
CA PRO A 422 0.21 -6.24 -2.80
C PRO A 422 -0.62 -6.55 -4.06
N ILE A 423 -1.91 -6.23 -4.01
CA ILE A 423 -2.85 -6.39 -5.12
C ILE A 423 -2.76 -5.18 -6.05
N ALA A 424 -3.00 -4.00 -5.49
CA ALA A 424 -3.29 -2.80 -6.25
C ALA A 424 -2.04 -2.20 -6.92
N ALA A 425 -0.84 -2.48 -6.40
CA ALA A 425 0.41 -2.14 -7.08
C ALA A 425 0.73 -3.08 -8.26
N THR A 426 0.12 -4.28 -8.29
CA THR A 426 0.40 -5.28 -9.34
C THR A 426 -0.60 -5.18 -10.48
N VAL A 427 -1.89 -5.12 -10.16
CA VAL A 427 -2.97 -5.00 -11.15
C VAL A 427 -3.82 -3.75 -10.91
N PRO A 428 -4.39 -3.14 -11.96
CA PRO A 428 -5.30 -2.02 -11.80
C PRO A 428 -6.47 -2.32 -10.85
N PHE A 429 -6.65 -1.46 -9.85
CA PHE A 429 -7.66 -1.58 -8.80
C PHE A 429 -8.69 -0.46 -8.95
N MET A 430 -9.78 -0.77 -9.65
CA MET A 430 -10.83 0.17 -10.00
C MET A 430 -11.87 0.24 -8.88
N VAL A 431 -12.27 1.44 -8.47
CA VAL A 431 -13.09 1.66 -7.26
C VAL A 431 -14.36 2.46 -7.52
N CYS A 432 -15.42 2.21 -6.77
CA CYS A 432 -16.53 3.14 -6.60
C CYS A 432 -16.73 3.47 -5.11
N PRO A 433 -17.38 4.59 -4.76
CA PRO A 433 -17.72 4.88 -3.37
C PRO A 433 -18.99 4.11 -2.94
N GLY A 434 -18.99 3.61 -1.70
CA GLY A 434 -20.15 3.09 -0.98
C GLY A 434 -20.55 4.01 0.18
N ASN A 435 -21.52 3.59 0.99
CA ASN A 435 -22.06 4.41 2.07
C ASN A 435 -21.06 4.71 3.19
N HIS A 436 -20.06 3.84 3.39
CA HIS A 436 -18.98 4.03 4.37
C HIS A 436 -17.93 5.07 3.94
N GLU A 437 -17.95 5.50 2.67
CA GLU A 437 -17.03 6.52 2.18
C GLU A 437 -17.55 7.95 2.39
N THR A 438 -18.78 8.13 2.88
CA THR A 438 -19.50 9.42 2.82
C THR A 438 -19.00 10.51 3.78
N HIS A 439 -18.08 10.18 4.70
CA HIS A 439 -17.54 11.11 5.69
C HIS A 439 -16.88 12.33 5.03
N ASN A 440 -17.14 13.50 5.62
CA ASN A 440 -16.69 14.81 5.15
C ASN A 440 -16.79 14.97 3.61
N MET A 441 -17.93 14.53 3.06
CA MET A 441 -18.20 14.48 1.62
C MET A 441 -17.16 13.71 0.82
N PHE A 442 -16.97 12.44 1.17
CA PHE A 442 -16.07 11.53 0.45
C PHE A 442 -14.62 12.00 0.45
N SER A 443 -14.16 12.80 1.42
CA SER A 443 -12.80 13.36 1.43
C SER A 443 -11.73 12.25 1.39
N HIS A 444 -11.83 11.26 2.28
CA HIS A 444 -10.88 10.14 2.31
C HIS A 444 -10.91 9.31 1.04
N TYR A 445 -12.09 8.95 0.55
CA TYR A 445 -12.24 8.20 -0.71
C TYR A 445 -11.63 8.98 -1.88
N SER A 446 -12.02 10.26 -2.01
CA SER A 446 -11.60 11.10 -3.12
C SER A 446 -10.10 11.30 -3.12
N GLN A 447 -9.48 11.49 -1.95
CA GLN A 447 -8.04 11.71 -1.83
C GLN A 447 -7.22 10.42 -1.98
N ARG A 448 -7.70 9.29 -1.45
CA ARG A 448 -6.99 7.99 -1.55
C ARG A 448 -7.08 7.36 -2.94
N PHE A 449 -8.10 7.69 -3.73
CA PHE A 449 -8.32 7.12 -5.07
C PHE A 449 -8.40 8.17 -6.19
N ARG A 450 -7.63 9.26 -6.11
CA ARG A 450 -7.61 10.37 -7.10
C ARG A 450 -7.22 9.93 -8.50
N LEU A 451 -6.53 8.80 -8.61
CA LEU A 451 -6.00 8.25 -9.86
C LEU A 451 -7.07 7.74 -10.84
N MET A 452 -8.35 7.64 -10.45
CA MET A 452 -9.42 7.17 -11.34
C MET A 452 -9.53 8.02 -12.63
N PRO A 453 -9.98 7.44 -13.76
CA PRO A 453 -9.86 8.06 -15.08
C PRO A 453 -10.94 9.12 -15.43
N SER A 454 -11.75 9.59 -14.47
CA SER A 454 -12.92 10.43 -14.77
C SER A 454 -12.57 11.84 -15.30
N ASN A 455 -11.35 12.31 -15.10
CA ASN A 455 -10.98 13.72 -15.25
C ASN A 455 -10.89 14.23 -16.71
N GLN A 456 -11.16 13.39 -17.70
CA GLN A 456 -11.12 13.78 -19.12
C GLN A 456 -12.49 13.77 -19.81
N VAL A 457 -13.58 13.55 -19.06
CA VAL A 457 -14.94 13.68 -19.62
C VAL A 457 -15.43 15.11 -19.46
N GLU A 458 -15.76 15.77 -20.58
CA GLU A 458 -16.30 17.13 -20.58
C GLU A 458 -17.52 17.25 -19.67
N GLY A 459 -17.53 18.24 -18.78
CA GLY A 459 -18.63 18.51 -17.84
C GLY A 459 -18.56 17.75 -16.50
N VAL A 460 -17.65 16.79 -16.34
CA VAL A 460 -17.51 16.00 -15.09
C VAL A 460 -16.04 15.79 -14.68
N GLN A 461 -15.28 16.88 -14.69
CA GLN A 461 -13.85 16.84 -14.41
C GLN A 461 -13.54 16.87 -12.91
N SER A 462 -14.40 17.52 -12.13
CA SER A 462 -14.18 17.78 -10.72
C SER A 462 -15.44 17.63 -9.86
N VAL A 463 -15.19 17.37 -8.59
CA VAL A 463 -16.14 17.35 -7.47
C VAL A 463 -15.54 18.12 -6.30
N HIS A 464 -16.37 18.58 -5.37
CA HIS A 464 -15.88 19.19 -4.15
C HIS A 464 -15.94 18.19 -2.97
N VAL A 465 -14.87 18.19 -2.17
CA VAL A 465 -14.81 17.45 -0.90
C VAL A 465 -14.64 18.40 0.27
N GLY A 466 -14.98 17.92 1.46
CA GLY A 466 -14.79 18.69 2.68
C GLY A 466 -13.32 18.93 2.98
N ASP A 467 -13.08 19.94 3.81
CA ASP A 467 -11.76 20.33 4.32
C ASP A 467 -11.75 20.21 5.86
N ARG A 468 -10.65 20.60 6.50
CA ARG A 468 -10.38 20.49 7.95
C ARG A 468 -11.43 21.15 8.87
N SER A 469 -12.24 22.05 8.34
CA SER A 469 -13.28 22.75 9.09
C SER A 469 -14.57 22.75 8.30
N LYS A 470 -15.70 22.59 8.99
CA LYS A 470 -17.04 22.71 8.40
C LYS A 470 -17.31 24.10 7.83
N ASP A 471 -16.53 25.11 8.25
CA ASP A 471 -16.61 26.49 7.77
C ASP A 471 -15.58 26.82 6.68
N ALA A 472 -14.70 25.87 6.33
CA ALA A 472 -13.75 26.05 5.25
C ALA A 472 -14.45 25.90 3.89
N GLU A 473 -13.96 26.64 2.90
CA GLU A 473 -14.46 26.51 1.53
C GLU A 473 -14.20 25.07 1.02
N PRO A 474 -15.19 24.44 0.37
CA PRO A 474 -15.01 23.12 -0.21
C PRO A 474 -13.82 23.04 -1.16
N LYS A 475 -13.08 21.94 -1.11
CA LYS A 475 -11.90 21.74 -1.94
C LYS A 475 -12.26 21.01 -3.22
N GLU A 476 -12.01 21.66 -4.36
CA GLU A 476 -12.15 21.02 -5.67
C GLU A 476 -11.07 19.95 -5.88
N VAL A 477 -11.49 18.75 -6.27
CA VAL A 477 -10.61 17.62 -6.60
C VAL A 477 -11.04 16.98 -7.91
N PRO A 478 -10.14 16.24 -8.61
CA PRO A 478 -10.55 15.42 -9.74
C PRO A 478 -11.69 14.50 -9.33
N ASN A 479 -12.70 14.39 -10.18
CA ASN A 479 -13.79 13.47 -9.94
C ASN A 479 -13.25 12.02 -9.90
N ASN A 480 -13.79 11.23 -8.99
CA ASN A 480 -13.60 9.79 -8.93
C ASN A 480 -14.85 9.08 -8.37
N TRP A 481 -15.98 9.78 -8.32
CA TRP A 481 -17.25 9.27 -7.80
C TRP A 481 -18.00 8.48 -8.87
N PHE A 482 -17.88 8.89 -10.13
CA PHE A 482 -18.45 8.21 -11.29
C PHE A 482 -17.61 8.48 -12.54
N TYR A 483 -17.39 7.43 -13.34
CA TYR A 483 -16.48 7.42 -14.47
C TYR A 483 -16.62 6.13 -15.27
N SER A 484 -15.99 6.07 -16.43
CA SER A 484 -15.96 4.86 -17.25
C SER A 484 -14.57 4.56 -17.77
N PHE A 485 -14.35 3.33 -18.19
CA PHE A 485 -13.10 2.87 -18.80
C PHE A 485 -13.34 1.59 -19.62
N ASP A 486 -12.49 1.38 -20.62
CA ASP A 486 -12.55 0.23 -21.51
C ASP A 486 -11.36 -0.70 -21.25
N VAL A 487 -11.63 -2.00 -21.14
CA VAL A 487 -10.60 -3.03 -21.07
C VAL A 487 -10.97 -4.19 -21.99
N GLY A 488 -10.27 -4.27 -23.12
CA GLY A 488 -10.56 -5.27 -24.14
C GLY A 488 -11.96 -5.12 -24.70
N LEU A 489 -12.80 -6.13 -24.46
CA LEU A 489 -14.19 -6.17 -24.96
C LEU A 489 -15.21 -5.68 -23.93
N VAL A 490 -14.78 -5.17 -22.78
CA VAL A 490 -15.67 -4.75 -21.70
C VAL A 490 -15.57 -3.25 -21.50
N HIS A 491 -16.72 -2.59 -21.55
CA HIS A 491 -16.89 -1.22 -21.11
C HIS A 491 -17.44 -1.23 -19.67
N PHE A 492 -16.73 -0.60 -18.74
CA PHE A 492 -17.16 -0.43 -17.37
C PHE A 492 -17.69 0.99 -17.16
N ALA A 493 -18.91 1.11 -16.67
CA ALA A 493 -19.48 2.37 -16.19
C ALA A 493 -19.64 2.29 -14.66
N VAL A 494 -18.91 3.15 -13.96
CA VAL A 494 -18.92 3.27 -12.51
C VAL A 494 -19.79 4.46 -12.13
N ILE A 495 -20.79 4.22 -11.29
CA ILE A 495 -21.68 5.24 -10.74
C ILE A 495 -21.49 5.36 -9.24
N SER A 496 -21.78 6.53 -8.68
CA SER A 496 -21.99 6.68 -7.25
C SER A 496 -23.48 6.52 -6.94
N THR A 497 -23.81 5.56 -6.09
CA THR A 497 -25.17 5.44 -5.52
C THR A 497 -25.40 6.44 -4.40
N GLU A 498 -24.33 6.91 -3.75
CA GLU A 498 -24.44 7.70 -2.53
C GLU A 498 -24.84 9.14 -2.78
N ILE A 499 -24.61 9.67 -3.99
CA ILE A 499 -25.09 11.02 -4.36
C ILE A 499 -26.63 11.14 -4.34
N TYR A 500 -27.36 10.02 -4.37
CA TYR A 500 -28.82 10.01 -4.26
C TYR A 500 -29.31 10.03 -2.81
N PHE A 501 -28.47 9.60 -1.87
CA PHE A 501 -28.84 9.42 -0.45
C PHE A 501 -28.19 10.45 0.47
N LYS A 502 -27.09 11.07 0.03
CA LYS A 502 -26.29 12.00 0.82
C LYS A 502 -26.27 13.37 0.16
N LYS A 503 -26.18 14.42 1.00
CA LYS A 503 -26.04 15.78 0.51
C LYS A 503 -24.62 16.00 0.01
N THR A 504 -24.50 16.62 -1.16
CA THR A 504 -23.27 17.21 -1.67
C THR A 504 -23.24 18.72 -1.36
N PHE A 505 -22.17 19.40 -1.78
CA PHE A 505 -22.05 20.84 -1.63
C PHE A 505 -22.94 21.53 -2.66
N GLU A 506 -23.46 22.70 -2.33
CA GLU A 506 -24.18 23.55 -3.28
C GLU A 506 -23.27 23.92 -4.49
N ALA A 507 -21.96 24.02 -4.26
CA ALA A 507 -20.95 24.24 -5.31
C ALA A 507 -20.90 23.13 -6.36
N ASP A 508 -21.35 21.92 -6.04
CA ASP A 508 -21.46 20.81 -6.99
C ASP A 508 -22.74 20.85 -7.84
N GLY A 509 -23.60 21.84 -7.62
CA GLY A 509 -24.87 22.00 -8.34
C GLY A 509 -25.74 20.74 -8.26
N ASP A 510 -26.37 20.41 -9.38
CA ASP A 510 -27.15 19.17 -9.52
C ASP A 510 -26.23 18.01 -9.94
N ILE A 511 -25.49 17.45 -8.99
CA ILE A 511 -24.57 16.31 -9.21
C ILE A 511 -25.31 15.08 -9.78
N VAL A 512 -26.57 14.89 -9.41
CA VAL A 512 -27.40 13.78 -9.88
C VAL A 512 -27.67 13.94 -11.37
N ALA A 513 -28.15 15.12 -11.79
CA ALA A 513 -28.34 15.41 -13.21
C ALA A 513 -27.01 15.35 -13.99
N ARG A 514 -25.88 15.74 -13.38
CA ARG A 514 -24.54 15.58 -13.99
C ARG A 514 -24.19 14.11 -14.23
N GLN A 515 -24.40 13.22 -13.25
CA GLN A 515 -24.14 11.79 -13.39
C GLN A 515 -25.07 11.16 -14.44
N GLU A 516 -26.36 11.49 -14.42
CA GLU A 516 -27.33 10.98 -15.39
C GLU A 516 -26.97 11.40 -16.82
N ALA A 517 -26.73 12.69 -17.04
CA ALA A 517 -26.34 13.20 -18.35
C ALA A 517 -25.02 12.61 -18.84
N TRP A 518 -24.05 12.42 -17.93
CA TRP A 518 -22.80 11.74 -18.24
C TRP A 518 -23.03 10.30 -18.67
N LEU A 519 -23.80 9.53 -17.90
CA LEU A 519 -24.05 8.11 -18.17
C LEU A 519 -24.78 7.92 -19.49
N GLU A 520 -25.77 8.77 -19.81
CA GLU A 520 -26.45 8.75 -21.11
C GLU A 520 -25.47 8.98 -22.27
N GLN A 521 -24.59 9.97 -22.15
CA GLN A 521 -23.60 10.28 -23.18
C GLN A 521 -22.54 9.18 -23.34
N ASP A 522 -22.10 8.62 -22.23
CA ASP A 522 -21.11 7.55 -22.18
C ASP A 522 -21.65 6.28 -22.84
N LEU A 523 -22.84 5.82 -22.43
CA LEU A 523 -23.50 4.65 -23.03
C LEU A 523 -23.88 4.87 -24.50
N ALA A 524 -24.23 6.09 -24.90
CA ALA A 524 -24.46 6.41 -26.31
C ALA A 524 -23.18 6.26 -27.17
N LYS A 525 -22.01 6.66 -26.65
CA LYS A 525 -20.71 6.47 -27.33
C LYS A 525 -20.38 4.98 -27.47
N VAL A 526 -20.58 4.21 -26.42
CA VAL A 526 -20.34 2.76 -26.42
C VAL A 526 -21.26 2.08 -27.43
N ASN A 527 -22.55 2.39 -27.41
CA ASN A 527 -23.50 1.81 -28.36
C ASN A 527 -23.18 2.17 -29.82
N ALA A 528 -22.64 3.37 -30.07
CA ALA A 528 -22.16 3.76 -31.40
C ALA A 528 -20.90 2.99 -31.84
N ASN A 529 -20.08 2.52 -30.90
CA ASN A 529 -18.82 1.81 -31.12
C ASN A 529 -18.90 0.32 -30.77
N ARG A 530 -20.11 -0.25 -30.74
CA ARG A 530 -20.37 -1.63 -30.27
C ARG A 530 -19.66 -2.71 -31.09
N GLU A 531 -19.23 -2.40 -32.30
CA GLU A 531 -18.41 -3.33 -33.08
C GLU A 531 -16.98 -3.50 -32.51
N GLN A 532 -16.48 -2.52 -31.74
CA GLN A 532 -15.16 -2.55 -31.10
C GLN A 532 -15.21 -3.02 -29.65
N THR A 533 -16.31 -2.71 -28.94
CA THR A 533 -16.58 -3.14 -27.56
C THR A 533 -18.02 -3.69 -27.49
N PRO A 534 -18.24 -4.98 -27.81
CA PRO A 534 -19.56 -5.61 -28.04
C PRO A 534 -20.59 -5.65 -26.90
#